data_AF-A0A0G1AU92-F1
#
_entry.id   AF-A0A0G1AU92-F1
#
_cell.length_a   1.000
_cell.length_b   1.000
_cell.length_c   1.000
_cell.angle_alpha   90.00
_cell.angle_beta   90.00
_cell.angle_gamma   90.00
#
_symmetry.space_group_name_H-M   'P 1'
#
loop_
_entity.id
_entity.type
_entity.pdbx_description
1 polymer ?
#
loop_
_entity_poly.entity_id
_entity_poly.type
_entity_poly.pdbx_seq_one_letter_code
_entity_poly.pdbx_strand_id
1 'polypeptide(L)'
;MITKRQKQAIDFITAYQEQKGYAPSLHEIRKKLKLSSVSTAHFHVSKLRDLGYLSKEENKPRSIEVLGRETMIKIPLLGTIAAGQPIEAIQDKEMIAVPKSKIPSSSEVYALRVVGNSMIDENINDGDVVLVRQQETAENGQKVVALINNHEATLKKFYKEMGYIRLQPANKTMEPLIFRNGRDVSIQGIVLDVIREETKSIIQFPEYKESEKYKELPLNKIICGDTVEVMKKFPSNSVDIVVTSPPYDSVRDYKGFSLDLHSAGKEIYRVLKDGGVAVMVIQDQTKNFGKSLTSFRTIIDWCDSFNFKLFETVIYRKYGAEGAWWNKRFRVDHEYIPVFLKGDRPTYFNKEHLKIPSKHGGKTMTGGGTRLTNGVRIATRSIKINPMKCRGTIWEYLTAGDGSRLKHQHPATFPNQLPYDFISCFAPKNGVVLDPFVGSGTTIVAAKNLGYKYIGIDVAPEYCAIAEKRMKEECILASQSKLL
;
A
#
# COMPACT_ATOMS: atom_id res chain seq x y z
N MET A 1 26.13 22.72 -3.38
CA MET A 1 27.16 23.37 -2.53
C MET A 1 26.74 24.81 -2.29
N ILE A 2 26.75 25.31 -1.04
CA ILE A 2 26.38 26.70 -0.73
C ILE A 2 27.62 27.61 -0.73
N THR A 3 27.44 28.85 -1.15
CA THR A 3 28.50 29.87 -1.16
C THR A 3 28.78 30.42 0.24
N LYS A 4 29.95 31.05 0.44
CA LYS A 4 30.31 31.72 1.71
C LYS A 4 29.26 32.72 2.18
N ARG A 5 28.66 33.47 1.25
CA ARG A 5 27.59 34.46 1.53
C ARG A 5 26.28 33.81 1.95
N GLN A 6 25.92 32.68 1.33
CA GLN A 6 24.74 31.91 1.70
C GLN A 6 24.89 31.26 3.09
N LYS A 7 26.09 30.74 3.42
CA LYS A 7 26.39 30.26 4.76
C LYS A 7 26.23 31.35 5.82
N GLN A 8 26.80 32.54 5.58
CA GLN A 8 26.63 33.69 6.46
C GLN A 8 25.17 34.12 6.65
N ALA A 9 24.32 33.92 5.63
CA ALA A 9 22.89 34.21 5.74
C ALA A 9 22.19 33.19 6.65
N ILE A 10 22.46 31.90 6.48
CA ILE A 10 21.93 30.84 7.37
C ILE A 10 22.38 31.11 8.81
N ASP A 11 23.68 31.28 9.04
CA ASP A 11 24.24 31.49 10.38
C ASP A 11 23.61 32.70 11.09
N PHE A 12 23.35 33.78 10.35
CA PHE A 12 22.66 34.96 10.89
C PHE A 12 21.18 34.70 11.20
N ILE A 13 20.47 34.01 10.31
CA ILE A 13 19.04 33.71 10.51
C ILE A 13 18.86 32.82 11.75
N THR A 14 19.69 31.77 11.88
CA THR A 14 19.70 30.89 13.06
C THR A 14 19.97 31.67 14.34
N ALA A 15 21.07 32.43 14.40
CA ALA A 15 21.44 33.18 15.60
C ALA A 15 20.40 34.26 15.97
N TYR A 16 19.74 34.86 14.97
CA TYR A 16 18.71 35.86 15.19
C TYR A 16 17.43 35.21 15.77
N GLN A 17 17.04 34.03 15.27
CA GLN A 17 15.90 33.28 15.80
C GLN A 17 16.13 32.83 17.24
N GLU A 18 17.31 32.30 17.55
CA GLU A 18 17.69 31.89 18.92
C GLU A 18 17.66 33.06 19.90
N GLN A 19 18.07 34.27 19.47
CA GLN A 19 18.13 35.43 20.35
C GLN A 19 16.78 36.15 20.51
N LYS A 20 15.94 36.19 19.47
CA LYS A 20 14.74 37.04 19.41
C LYS A 20 13.42 36.28 19.41
N GLY A 21 13.44 34.97 19.22
CA GLY A 21 12.26 34.12 19.15
C GLY A 21 11.45 34.27 17.85
N TYR A 22 11.97 34.97 16.84
CA TYR A 22 11.33 35.14 15.52
C TYR A 22 12.39 35.36 14.42
N ALA A 23 12.02 35.16 13.16
CA ALA A 23 12.95 35.27 12.03
C ALA A 23 13.27 36.72 11.64
N PRO A 24 14.49 37.02 11.17
CA PRO A 24 14.84 38.37 10.70
C PRO A 24 14.10 38.74 9.41
N SER A 25 13.84 40.02 9.23
CA SER A 25 13.33 40.57 7.96
C SER A 25 14.42 40.62 6.88
N LEU A 26 14.02 40.71 5.61
CA LEU A 26 14.95 40.90 4.50
C LEU A 26 15.81 42.17 4.65
N HIS A 27 15.27 43.20 5.31
CA HIS A 27 16.02 44.41 5.61
C HIS A 27 17.12 44.19 6.65
N GLU A 28 16.84 43.39 7.69
CA GLU A 28 17.82 43.02 8.72
C GLU A 28 18.91 42.11 8.16
N ILE A 29 18.54 41.16 7.29
CA ILE A 29 19.49 40.32 6.55
C ILE A 29 20.38 41.21 5.67
N ARG A 30 19.81 42.16 4.92
CA ARG A 30 20.59 43.13 4.12
C ARG A 30 21.59 43.89 4.99
N LYS A 31 21.14 44.46 6.11
CA LYS A 31 21.96 45.28 7.01
C LYS A 31 23.11 44.48 7.62
N LYS A 32 22.85 43.26 8.09
CA LYS A 32 23.88 42.42 8.71
C LYS A 32 24.91 41.93 7.70
N LEU A 33 24.48 41.47 6.53
CA LEU A 33 25.40 40.95 5.49
C LEU A 33 26.06 42.06 4.65
N LYS A 34 25.74 43.33 4.91
CA LYS A 34 26.20 44.51 4.16
C LYS A 34 25.93 44.35 2.65
N LEU A 35 24.71 43.96 2.29
CA LEU A 35 24.29 43.75 0.90
C LEU A 35 23.84 45.06 0.26
N SER A 36 24.07 45.22 -1.04
CA SER A 36 23.76 46.43 -1.80
C SER A 36 22.26 46.74 -1.87
N SER A 37 21.39 45.73 -1.81
CA SER A 37 19.94 45.92 -1.90
C SER A 37 19.14 44.87 -1.12
N VAL A 38 17.86 45.17 -0.84
CA VAL A 38 16.92 44.19 -0.28
C VAL A 38 16.68 43.04 -1.26
N SER A 39 16.70 43.32 -2.56
CA SER A 39 16.59 42.32 -3.63
C SER A 39 17.75 41.31 -3.60
N THR A 40 18.97 41.73 -3.24
CA THR A 40 20.11 40.81 -3.05
C THR A 40 19.91 39.90 -1.85
N ALA A 41 19.32 40.41 -0.76
CA ALA A 41 18.93 39.57 0.38
C ALA A 41 17.84 38.57 0.00
N HIS A 42 16.84 39.01 -0.77
CA HIS A 42 15.80 38.15 -1.32
C HIS A 42 16.38 37.04 -2.20
N PHE A 43 17.33 37.37 -3.09
CA PHE A 43 18.01 36.40 -3.95
C PHE A 43 18.72 35.31 -3.14
N HIS A 44 19.48 35.68 -2.11
CA HIS A 44 20.17 34.69 -1.28
C HIS A 44 19.20 33.80 -0.50
N VAL A 45 18.13 34.37 0.07
CA VAL A 45 17.09 33.62 0.79
C VAL A 45 16.33 32.68 -0.15
N SER A 46 15.93 33.16 -1.33
CA SER A 46 15.26 32.33 -2.35
C SER A 46 16.17 31.19 -2.78
N LYS A 47 17.45 31.46 -3.07
CA LYS A 47 18.37 30.42 -3.52
C LYS A 47 18.67 29.40 -2.41
N LEU A 48 18.67 29.82 -1.15
CA LEU A 48 18.79 28.91 -0.01
C LEU A 48 17.53 28.07 0.20
N ARG A 49 16.35 28.65 -0.05
CA ARG A 49 15.07 27.91 -0.08
C ARG A 49 15.05 26.87 -1.19
N ASP A 50 15.41 27.26 -2.41
CA ASP A 50 15.44 26.37 -3.57
C ASP A 50 16.48 25.23 -3.39
N LEU A 51 17.52 25.46 -2.58
CA LEU A 51 18.51 24.45 -2.17
C LEU A 51 18.07 23.62 -0.94
N GLY A 52 16.91 23.90 -0.36
CA GLY A 52 16.35 23.16 0.78
C GLY A 52 16.98 23.48 2.14
N TYR A 53 17.63 24.64 2.29
CA TYR A 53 18.24 25.08 3.56
C TYR A 53 17.34 26.04 4.35
N LEU A 54 16.36 26.66 3.69
CA LEU A 54 15.38 27.55 4.32
C LEU A 54 13.96 27.20 3.86
N SER A 55 12.98 27.37 4.73
CA SER A 55 11.57 27.49 4.37
C SER A 55 11.16 28.96 4.51
N LYS A 56 10.21 29.41 3.69
CA LYS A 56 9.64 30.77 3.79
C LYS A 56 8.22 30.78 3.23
N GLU A 57 7.24 31.16 4.05
CA GLU A 57 5.87 31.39 3.56
C GLU A 57 5.79 32.68 2.73
N GLU A 58 5.12 32.61 1.58
CA GLU A 58 4.87 33.78 0.73
C GLU A 58 3.89 34.76 1.42
N ASN A 59 4.14 36.06 1.25
CA ASN A 59 3.34 37.17 1.81
C ASN A 59 3.30 37.34 3.34
N LYS A 60 4.09 36.60 4.12
CA LYS A 60 4.30 36.90 5.55
C LYS A 60 5.68 37.51 5.82
N PRO A 61 5.78 38.69 6.45
CA PRO A 61 7.04 39.17 6.97
C PRO A 61 7.50 38.23 8.09
N ARG A 62 8.80 37.90 8.12
CA ARG A 62 9.46 37.08 9.18
C ARG A 62 9.03 35.60 9.24
N SER A 63 8.65 35.01 8.12
CA SER A 63 8.30 33.58 7.99
C SER A 63 9.47 32.67 7.60
N ILE A 64 10.74 33.08 7.80
CA ILE A 64 11.90 32.28 7.38
C ILE A 64 12.24 31.26 8.46
N GLU A 65 12.25 29.97 8.12
CA GLU A 65 12.70 28.88 8.98
C GLU A 65 13.95 28.21 8.42
N VAL A 66 14.91 27.87 9.27
CA VAL A 66 16.12 27.15 8.85
C VAL A 66 15.82 25.65 8.83
N LEU A 67 15.86 25.04 7.64
CA LEU A 67 15.73 23.60 7.49
C LEU A 67 17.10 22.97 7.77
N GLY A 68 17.25 22.44 8.99
CA GLY A 68 18.44 21.69 9.35
C GLY A 68 18.51 20.40 8.55
N ARG A 69 19.49 20.25 7.66
CA ARG A 69 19.94 18.90 7.29
C ARG A 69 20.63 18.33 8.51
N GLU A 70 19.91 17.56 9.32
CA GLU A 70 20.55 16.71 10.32
C GLU A 70 21.59 15.83 9.61
N THR A 71 22.78 15.73 10.20
CA THR A 71 23.81 14.86 9.62
C THR A 71 23.35 13.42 9.80
N MET A 72 23.05 12.74 8.69
CA MET A 72 22.62 11.34 8.72
C MET A 72 23.82 10.42 8.86
N ILE A 73 23.77 9.49 9.81
CA ILE A 73 24.76 8.43 10.02
C ILE A 73 24.14 7.10 9.60
N LYS A 74 24.90 6.26 8.91
CA LYS A 74 24.47 4.90 8.56
C LYS A 74 24.83 3.95 9.69
N ILE A 75 23.86 3.20 10.19
CA ILE A 75 24.02 2.18 11.23
C ILE A 75 23.56 0.81 10.70
N PRO A 76 24.07 -0.31 11.22
CA PRO A 76 23.65 -1.64 10.78
C PRO A 76 22.25 -2.00 11.29
N LEU A 77 21.41 -2.55 10.39
CA LEU A 77 20.16 -3.23 10.72
C LEU A 77 20.46 -4.72 10.89
N LEU A 78 20.50 -5.21 12.12
CA LEU A 78 20.97 -6.56 12.46
C LEU A 78 19.90 -7.66 12.34
N GLY A 79 18.69 -7.32 11.86
CA GLY A 79 17.63 -8.28 11.62
C GLY A 79 16.29 -7.89 12.25
N THR A 80 15.50 -8.90 12.60
CA THR A 80 14.16 -8.75 13.22
C THR A 80 14.15 -9.26 14.66
N ILE A 81 13.27 -8.74 15.50
CA ILE A 81 13.11 -9.12 16.90
C ILE A 81 11.66 -9.51 17.19
N ALA A 82 11.43 -10.82 17.40
CA ALA A 82 10.32 -11.49 18.15
C ALA A 82 9.93 -12.93 17.71
N ALA A 83 10.83 -13.75 17.15
CA ALA A 83 10.75 -15.23 17.18
C ALA A 83 11.98 -15.89 16.52
N GLY A 84 12.59 -16.87 17.22
CA GLY A 84 13.05 -18.12 16.62
C GLY A 84 14.51 -18.32 16.19
N GLN A 85 15.35 -17.29 15.99
CA GLN A 85 16.78 -17.50 15.73
C GLN A 85 17.70 -16.47 16.41
N PRO A 86 18.96 -16.86 16.74
CA PRO A 86 19.94 -15.97 17.36
C PRO A 86 20.26 -14.76 16.48
N ILE A 87 20.62 -13.63 17.11
CA ILE A 87 21.05 -12.38 16.44
C ILE A 87 22.29 -12.62 15.53
N GLU A 88 23.03 -13.70 15.76
CA GLU A 88 24.26 -14.04 15.05
C GLU A 88 24.06 -14.98 13.84
N ALA A 89 23.42 -14.51 12.75
CA ALA A 89 23.56 -15.16 11.42
C ALA A 89 22.95 -14.33 10.25
N ILE A 90 23.29 -13.06 10.08
CA ILE A 90 22.91 -12.32 8.86
C ILE A 90 24.17 -11.69 8.23
N GLN A 91 24.66 -12.32 7.17
CA GLN A 91 25.86 -11.91 6.43
C GLN A 91 25.63 -10.71 5.48
N ASP A 92 24.38 -10.27 5.30
CA ASP A 92 24.05 -9.05 4.54
C ASP A 92 23.74 -7.90 5.49
N LYS A 93 24.72 -7.01 5.70
CA LYS A 93 24.56 -5.81 6.54
C LYS A 93 23.71 -4.77 5.80
N GLU A 94 22.39 -4.89 5.87
CA GLU A 94 21.50 -3.79 5.54
C GLU A 94 21.81 -2.60 6.47
N MET A 95 21.94 -1.39 5.92
CA MET A 95 22.30 -0.20 6.68
C MET A 95 21.16 0.82 6.61
N ILE A 96 20.78 1.37 7.75
CA ILE A 96 19.74 2.41 7.88
C ILE A 96 20.38 3.76 8.19
N ALA A 97 19.90 4.82 7.54
CA ALA A 97 20.34 6.18 7.81
C ALA A 97 19.50 6.79 8.95
N VAL A 98 20.17 7.25 10.00
CA VAL A 98 19.53 7.87 11.17
C VAL A 98 20.15 9.24 11.46
N PRO A 99 19.39 10.22 11.96
CA PRO A 99 19.95 11.48 12.41
C PRO A 99 21.01 11.31 13.50
N LYS A 100 22.14 12.00 13.38
CA LYS A 100 23.21 12.02 14.40
C LYS A 100 22.70 12.48 15.78
N SER A 101 21.65 13.31 15.82
CA SER A 101 20.99 13.77 17.05
C SER A 101 20.38 12.64 17.87
N LYS A 102 19.97 11.52 17.23
CA LYS A 102 19.40 10.35 17.90
C LYS A 102 20.45 9.39 18.48
N ILE A 103 21.73 9.62 18.18
CA ILE A 103 22.82 8.73 18.61
C ILE A 103 23.63 9.42 19.73
N PRO A 104 23.72 8.83 20.93
CA PRO A 104 24.62 9.31 21.96
C PRO A 104 26.08 9.32 21.49
N SER A 105 26.84 10.33 21.88
CA SER A 105 28.25 10.44 21.51
C SER A 105 29.03 9.23 22.04
N SER A 106 29.84 8.59 21.19
CA SER A 106 30.71 7.45 21.55
C SER A 106 30.01 6.13 21.95
N SER A 107 28.74 5.92 21.54
CA SER A 107 28.04 4.65 21.76
C SER A 107 27.98 3.79 20.49
N GLU A 108 28.24 2.49 20.63
CA GLU A 108 27.90 1.52 19.57
C GLU A 108 26.38 1.33 19.54
N VAL A 109 25.80 1.54 18.35
CA VAL A 109 24.36 1.46 18.12
C VAL A 109 24.06 0.60 16.91
N TYR A 110 22.95 -0.12 16.96
CA TYR A 110 22.41 -0.92 15.87
C TYR A 110 20.90 -0.79 15.82
N ALA A 111 20.30 -1.20 14.70
CA ALA A 111 18.87 -1.22 14.53
C ALA A 111 18.33 -2.65 14.47
N LEU A 112 17.11 -2.86 14.94
CA LEU A 112 16.34 -4.10 14.77
C LEU A 112 14.92 -3.79 14.33
N ARG A 113 14.33 -4.61 13.47
CA ARG A 113 12.92 -4.50 13.07
C ARG A 113 12.04 -5.30 14.02
N VAL A 114 11.03 -4.66 14.60
CA VAL A 114 10.11 -5.27 15.56
C VAL A 114 9.12 -6.17 14.82
N VAL A 115 8.88 -7.35 15.40
CA VAL A 115 7.83 -8.27 14.99
C VAL A 115 6.89 -8.51 16.17
N GLY A 116 5.58 -8.57 15.93
CA GLY A 116 4.55 -8.79 16.94
C GLY A 116 4.23 -7.57 17.82
N ASN A 117 3.28 -7.77 18.74
CA ASN A 117 2.57 -6.69 19.45
C ASN A 117 2.94 -6.59 20.93
N SER A 118 4.09 -7.11 21.37
CA SER A 118 4.41 -7.21 22.80
C SER A 118 4.72 -5.88 23.50
N MET A 119 4.89 -4.80 22.73
CA MET A 119 5.31 -3.49 23.20
C MET A 119 4.38 -2.35 22.73
N ILE A 120 3.15 -2.67 22.32
CA ILE A 120 2.18 -1.70 21.77
C ILE A 120 1.83 -0.58 22.75
N ASP A 121 1.74 -0.86 24.06
CA ASP A 121 1.43 0.14 25.08
C ASP A 121 2.60 1.13 25.28
N GLU A 122 3.79 0.82 24.76
CA GLU A 122 4.95 1.70 24.68
C GLU A 122 5.10 2.36 23.30
N ASN A 123 4.04 2.30 22.48
CA ASN A 123 4.01 2.85 21.13
C ASN A 123 5.07 2.22 20.19
N ILE A 124 5.37 0.94 20.41
CA ILE A 124 6.24 0.13 19.54
C ILE A 124 5.37 -0.92 18.87
N ASN A 125 5.13 -0.77 17.57
CA ASN A 125 4.24 -1.61 16.79
C ASN A 125 5.01 -2.63 15.96
N ASP A 126 4.31 -3.66 15.49
CA ASP A 126 4.83 -4.58 14.48
C ASP A 126 5.32 -3.80 13.24
N GLY A 127 6.53 -4.12 12.77
CA GLY A 127 7.17 -3.47 11.63
C GLY A 127 8.04 -2.25 11.94
N ASP A 128 7.90 -1.64 13.13
CA ASP A 128 8.73 -0.50 13.57
C ASP A 128 10.23 -0.89 13.62
N VAL A 129 11.13 0.07 13.42
CA VAL A 129 12.57 -0.14 13.59
C VAL A 129 13.01 0.49 14.90
N VAL A 130 13.59 -0.30 15.82
CA VAL A 130 14.12 0.22 17.08
C VAL A 130 15.62 0.50 16.96
N LEU A 131 16.04 1.66 17.45
CA LEU A 131 17.44 2.03 17.63
C LEU A 131 17.91 1.52 18.99
N VAL A 132 18.93 0.68 19.00
CA VAL A 132 19.42 0.00 20.20
C VAL A 132 20.85 0.43 20.47
N ARG A 133 21.12 0.84 21.71
CA ARG A 133 22.49 1.02 22.22
C ARG A 133 22.99 -0.30 22.79
N GLN A 134 24.11 -0.78 22.27
CA GLN A 134 24.73 -2.01 22.76
C GLN A 134 25.25 -1.81 24.18
N GLN A 135 24.77 -2.63 25.11
CA GLN A 135 25.20 -2.67 26.51
C GLN A 135 24.67 -3.93 27.20
N GLU A 136 25.35 -4.36 28.26
CA GLU A 136 25.05 -5.62 28.98
C GLU A 136 24.21 -5.44 30.25
N THR A 137 23.92 -4.19 30.63
CA THR A 137 23.16 -3.86 31.84
C THR A 137 21.96 -3.01 31.50
N ALA A 138 20.95 -2.99 32.37
CA ALA A 138 19.76 -2.14 32.24
C ALA A 138 19.20 -1.80 33.62
N GLU A 139 18.54 -0.65 33.72
CA GLU A 139 17.80 -0.21 34.90
C GLU A 139 16.33 -0.64 34.83
N ASN A 140 15.68 -0.73 35.98
CA ASN A 140 14.27 -1.12 36.06
C ASN A 140 13.38 -0.15 35.28
N GLY A 141 12.51 -0.71 34.44
CA GLY A 141 11.60 0.04 33.56
C GLY A 141 12.17 0.37 32.18
N GLN A 142 13.47 0.16 31.94
CA GLN A 142 14.05 0.38 30.62
C GLN A 142 13.59 -0.67 29.60
N LYS A 143 13.44 -0.23 28.34
CA LYS A 143 13.15 -1.11 27.20
C LYS A 143 14.44 -1.77 26.73
N VAL A 144 14.50 -3.09 26.77
CA VAL A 144 15.71 -3.87 26.52
C VAL A 144 15.52 -4.88 25.40
N VAL A 145 16.58 -5.09 24.64
CA VAL A 145 16.77 -6.31 23.87
C VAL A 145 17.42 -7.33 24.79
N ALA A 146 16.68 -8.38 25.12
CA ALA A 146 17.14 -9.46 25.99
C ALA A 146 17.27 -10.75 25.18
N LEU A 147 18.38 -11.45 25.34
CA LEU A 147 18.62 -12.77 24.80
C LEU A 147 18.35 -13.81 25.89
N ILE A 148 17.36 -14.66 25.64
CA ILE A 148 16.89 -15.71 26.54
C ILE A 148 17.53 -17.04 26.11
N ASN A 149 18.05 -17.80 27.08
CA ASN A 149 18.69 -19.12 26.88
C ASN A 149 19.76 -19.14 25.76
N ASN A 150 20.44 -18.01 25.51
CA ASN A 150 21.39 -17.83 24.41
C ASN A 150 20.85 -18.12 23.00
N HIS A 151 19.53 -18.18 22.82
CA HIS A 151 18.92 -18.60 21.55
C HIS A 151 17.82 -17.65 21.04
N GLU A 152 17.10 -16.96 21.93
CA GLU A 152 15.92 -16.18 21.55
C GLU A 152 16.04 -14.71 21.98
N ALA A 153 16.04 -13.78 21.01
CA ALA A 153 16.02 -12.36 21.30
C ALA A 153 14.59 -11.83 21.43
N THR A 154 14.32 -11.06 22.49
CA THR A 154 13.02 -10.45 22.76
C THR A 154 13.15 -8.98 23.16
N LEU A 155 12.12 -8.20 22.84
CA LEU A 155 11.99 -6.80 23.26
C LEU A 155 10.96 -6.70 24.39
N LYS A 156 11.39 -6.27 25.58
CA LYS A 156 10.56 -6.15 26.80
C LYS A 156 11.02 -5.00 27.70
N LYS A 157 10.23 -4.64 28.70
CA LYS A 157 10.71 -3.84 29.83
C LYS A 157 11.44 -4.72 30.83
N PHE A 158 12.62 -4.28 31.27
CA PHE A 158 13.43 -5.00 32.25
C PHE A 158 13.06 -4.61 33.68
N TYR A 159 12.93 -5.60 34.55
CA TYR A 159 12.84 -5.40 36.00
C TYR A 159 13.69 -6.46 36.72
N LYS A 160 14.67 -6.00 37.49
CA LYS A 160 15.44 -6.79 38.44
C LYS A 160 14.81 -6.66 39.81
N GLU A 161 14.21 -7.76 40.28
CA GLU A 161 13.52 -7.86 41.57
C GLU A 161 14.30 -8.84 42.47
N MET A 162 14.00 -8.85 43.78
CA MET A 162 14.72 -9.72 44.71
C MET A 162 14.49 -11.20 44.37
N GLY A 163 15.53 -11.86 43.85
CA GLY A 163 15.52 -13.29 43.53
C GLY A 163 15.01 -13.64 42.13
N TYR A 164 14.67 -12.68 41.26
CA TYR A 164 14.33 -12.97 39.87
C TYR A 164 14.44 -11.75 38.93
N ILE A 165 14.55 -12.03 37.64
CA ILE A 165 14.43 -11.05 36.56
C ILE A 165 13.05 -11.20 35.94
N ARG A 166 12.36 -10.09 35.73
CA ARG A 166 11.08 -10.01 35.05
C ARG A 166 11.23 -9.22 33.75
N LEU A 167 10.92 -9.86 32.63
CA LEU A 167 10.78 -9.21 31.33
C LEU A 167 9.29 -8.97 31.08
N GLN A 168 8.89 -7.71 31.27
CA GLN A 168 7.50 -7.28 31.21
C GLN A 168 7.13 -6.84 29.79
N PRO A 169 6.12 -7.44 29.14
CA PRO A 169 5.55 -6.87 27.94
C PRO A 169 4.85 -5.55 28.26
N ALA A 170 4.94 -4.60 27.34
CA ALA A 170 4.06 -3.44 27.31
C ALA A 170 2.87 -3.77 26.41
N ASN A 171 2.11 -4.79 26.83
CA ASN A 171 0.85 -5.20 26.24
C ASN A 171 0.01 -5.83 27.36
N LYS A 172 -1.11 -5.21 27.71
CA LYS A 172 -2.02 -5.67 28.79
C LYS A 172 -2.55 -7.10 28.62
N THR A 173 -2.55 -7.66 27.41
CA THR A 173 -3.04 -9.02 27.14
C THR A 173 -1.95 -10.09 27.22
N MET A 174 -0.72 -9.73 27.63
CA MET A 174 0.42 -10.65 27.68
C MET A 174 1.01 -10.74 29.08
N GLU A 175 1.32 -11.97 29.49
CA GLU A 175 1.94 -12.26 30.79
C GLU A 175 3.46 -11.95 30.78
N PRO A 176 4.03 -11.54 31.92
CA PRO A 176 5.47 -11.33 32.05
C PRO A 176 6.26 -12.64 32.05
N LEU A 177 7.50 -12.58 31.54
CA LEU A 177 8.45 -13.69 31.64
C LEU A 177 9.29 -13.53 32.91
N ILE A 178 9.31 -14.55 33.77
CA ILE A 178 9.98 -14.51 35.09
C ILE A 178 11.11 -15.54 35.14
N PHE A 179 12.31 -15.10 35.52
CA PHE A 179 13.53 -15.90 35.55
C PHE A 179 14.19 -15.86 36.93
N ARG A 180 14.14 -16.97 37.68
CA ARG A 180 14.52 -17.03 39.11
C ARG A 180 16.02 -17.19 39.40
N ASN A 181 16.85 -17.45 38.39
CA ASN A 181 18.28 -17.72 38.58
C ASN A 181 19.24 -16.84 37.75
N GLY A 182 18.74 -15.85 37.01
CA GLY A 182 19.55 -14.86 36.27
C GLY A 182 20.47 -15.38 35.16
N ARG A 183 20.74 -16.69 35.07
CA ARG A 183 21.61 -17.31 34.07
C ARG A 183 20.97 -17.47 32.69
N ASP A 184 19.65 -17.27 32.61
CA ASP A 184 18.86 -17.57 31.41
C ASP A 184 18.54 -16.31 30.59
N VAL A 185 18.99 -15.12 31.02
CA VAL A 185 18.71 -13.84 30.37
C VAL A 185 19.97 -12.98 30.33
N SER A 186 20.41 -12.60 29.13
CA SER A 186 21.45 -11.58 28.93
C SER A 186 20.87 -10.35 28.24
N ILE A 187 21.28 -9.15 28.66
CA ILE A 187 20.89 -7.91 27.99
C ILE A 187 21.87 -7.67 26.84
N GLN A 188 21.35 -7.44 25.65
CA GLN A 188 22.13 -7.16 24.44
C GLN A 188 22.15 -5.65 24.12
N GLY A 189 21.20 -4.91 24.68
CA GLY A 189 21.16 -3.46 24.56
C GLY A 189 19.87 -2.85 25.09
N ILE A 190 19.88 -1.51 25.15
CA ILE A 190 18.70 -0.71 25.51
C ILE A 190 18.15 0.00 24.28
N VAL A 191 16.83 0.12 24.20
CA VAL A 191 16.19 0.90 23.14
C VAL A 191 16.31 2.38 23.45
N LEU A 192 16.96 3.11 22.54
CA LEU A 192 17.09 4.56 22.60
C LEU A 192 15.88 5.26 22.00
N ASP A 193 15.44 4.79 20.83
CA ASP A 193 14.39 5.44 20.06
C ASP A 193 13.71 4.45 19.11
N VAL A 194 12.54 4.83 18.60
CA VAL A 194 11.83 4.12 17.53
C VAL A 194 11.96 4.94 16.25
N ILE A 195 12.64 4.36 15.26
CA ILE A 195 12.72 4.90 13.92
C ILE A 195 11.53 4.36 13.15
N ARG A 196 10.60 5.25 12.86
CA ARG A 196 9.57 4.99 11.87
C ARG A 196 10.13 5.49 10.56
N GLU A 197 9.94 4.74 9.48
CA GLU A 197 10.06 5.36 8.17
C GLU A 197 9.10 6.55 8.19
N GLU A 198 9.66 7.75 8.04
CA GLU A 198 8.87 8.92 7.72
C GLU A 198 8.24 8.62 6.35
N THR A 199 7.05 8.02 6.34
CA THR A 199 5.98 8.60 5.52
C THR A 199 6.05 10.08 5.85
N LYS A 200 6.57 10.87 4.89
CA LYS A 200 6.64 12.32 4.98
C LYS A 200 5.42 12.82 5.75
N SER A 201 5.76 13.45 6.86
CA SER A 201 4.90 14.05 7.86
C SER A 201 3.52 14.46 7.38
N ILE A 202 2.54 14.08 8.20
CA ILE A 202 1.42 14.90 8.68
C ILE A 202 1.21 16.13 7.81
N ILE A 203 0.36 15.99 6.81
CA ILE A 203 -0.40 17.11 6.30
C ILE A 203 -1.11 17.68 7.53
N GLN A 204 -0.73 18.87 7.96
CA GLN A 204 -1.67 19.70 8.70
C GLN A 204 -2.81 19.91 7.72
N PHE A 205 -3.88 19.12 7.87
CA PHE A 205 -5.04 19.25 6.99
C PHE A 205 -5.43 20.72 7.08
N PRO A 206 -5.51 21.46 5.96
CA PRO A 206 -6.24 22.71 5.98
C PRO A 206 -7.58 22.40 6.64
N GLU A 207 -8.12 23.32 7.45
CA GLU A 207 -9.52 23.21 7.87
C GLU A 207 -10.32 22.69 6.69
N TYR A 208 -10.91 21.51 6.85
CA TYR A 208 -11.65 20.84 5.80
C TYR A 208 -12.78 21.79 5.42
N LYS A 209 -12.53 22.64 4.44
CA LYS A 209 -13.60 23.07 3.56
C LYS A 209 -14.06 21.78 2.93
N GLU A 210 -15.26 21.33 3.29
CA GLU A 210 -15.98 20.35 2.48
C GLU A 210 -15.79 20.78 1.03
N SER A 211 -14.99 20.03 0.28
CA SER A 211 -14.97 20.23 -1.16
C SER A 211 -16.40 19.92 -1.60
N GLU A 212 -17.00 20.82 -2.38
CA GLU A 212 -18.36 20.60 -2.87
C GLU A 212 -18.39 19.23 -3.54
N LYS A 213 -19.13 18.30 -2.93
CA LYS A 213 -19.36 16.99 -3.53
C LYS A 213 -20.09 17.21 -4.85
N TYR A 214 -19.75 16.38 -5.82
CA TYR A 214 -20.54 16.28 -7.04
C TYR A 214 -21.99 16.00 -6.67
N LYS A 215 -22.90 16.91 -7.07
CA LYS A 215 -24.35 16.67 -6.98
C LYS A 215 -24.75 15.44 -7.82
N GLU A 216 -24.09 15.27 -8.96
CA GLU A 216 -24.22 14.12 -9.84
C GLU A 216 -22.85 13.64 -10.30
N LEU A 217 -22.69 12.32 -10.44
CA LEU A 217 -21.44 11.73 -10.89
C LEU A 217 -21.05 12.24 -12.30
N PRO A 218 -19.75 12.44 -12.57
CA PRO A 218 -19.23 12.79 -13.90
C PRO A 218 -19.24 11.55 -14.82
N LEU A 219 -20.43 11.08 -15.18
CA LEU A 219 -20.62 9.86 -15.97
C LEU A 219 -19.97 9.99 -17.36
N ASN A 220 -19.44 8.86 -17.84
CA ASN A 220 -18.76 8.70 -19.12
C ASN A 220 -17.53 9.60 -19.28
N LYS A 221 -16.84 9.89 -18.18
CA LYS A 221 -15.62 10.70 -18.16
C LYS A 221 -14.40 9.91 -17.72
N ILE A 222 -13.25 10.35 -18.22
CA ILE A 222 -11.93 10.03 -17.69
C ILE A 222 -11.47 11.28 -16.94
N ILE A 223 -11.02 11.13 -15.71
CA ILE A 223 -10.60 12.22 -14.83
C ILE A 223 -9.12 12.07 -14.56
N CYS A 224 -8.33 13.07 -14.94
CA CYS A 224 -6.92 13.13 -14.60
C CYS A 224 -6.77 13.71 -13.19
N GLY A 225 -6.34 12.88 -12.23
CA GLY A 225 -6.16 13.29 -10.84
C GLY A 225 -5.87 12.13 -9.91
N ASP A 226 -5.53 12.46 -8.66
CA ASP A 226 -5.37 11.46 -7.61
C ASP A 226 -6.70 10.74 -7.32
N THR A 227 -6.64 9.42 -7.21
CA THR A 227 -7.84 8.58 -7.10
C THR A 227 -8.64 8.87 -5.83
N VAL A 228 -7.96 9.09 -4.70
CA VAL A 228 -8.58 9.34 -3.41
C VAL A 228 -9.20 10.74 -3.41
N GLU A 229 -8.46 11.74 -3.88
CA GLU A 229 -8.95 13.13 -3.94
C GLU A 229 -10.12 13.31 -4.92
N VAL A 230 -10.13 12.56 -6.02
CA VAL A 230 -11.25 12.56 -6.96
C VAL A 230 -12.46 11.85 -6.35
N MET A 231 -12.29 10.65 -5.77
CA MET A 231 -13.41 9.89 -5.21
C MET A 231 -14.03 10.56 -3.99
N LYS A 232 -13.28 11.30 -3.15
CA LYS A 232 -13.84 12.09 -2.03
C LYS A 232 -14.99 13.02 -2.45
N LYS A 233 -14.96 13.49 -3.70
CA LYS A 233 -15.99 14.36 -4.28
C LYS A 233 -17.23 13.57 -4.73
N PHE A 234 -17.14 12.26 -4.92
CA PHE A 234 -18.28 11.44 -5.35
C PHE A 234 -19.27 11.22 -4.20
N PRO A 235 -20.58 11.20 -4.47
CA PRO A 235 -21.57 10.79 -3.48
C PRO A 235 -21.31 9.33 -3.02
N SER A 236 -21.71 9.00 -1.80
CA SER A 236 -21.66 7.62 -1.33
C SER A 236 -22.74 6.78 -2.03
N ASN A 237 -22.56 5.45 -2.10
CA ASN A 237 -23.55 4.53 -2.68
C ASN A 237 -23.99 4.92 -4.11
N SER A 238 -23.05 5.32 -4.96
CA SER A 238 -23.32 5.84 -6.29
C SER A 238 -22.77 4.96 -7.43
N VAL A 239 -21.93 3.98 -7.12
CA VAL A 239 -21.26 3.07 -8.07
C VAL A 239 -21.77 1.64 -7.88
N ASP A 240 -22.03 0.92 -8.96
CA ASP A 240 -22.53 -0.46 -8.92
C ASP A 240 -21.40 -1.50 -8.88
N ILE A 241 -20.34 -1.26 -9.64
CA ILE A 241 -19.18 -2.15 -9.72
C ILE A 241 -17.88 -1.36 -9.88
N VAL A 242 -16.83 -1.81 -9.21
CA VAL A 242 -15.44 -1.42 -9.49
C VAL A 242 -14.73 -2.59 -10.15
N VAL A 243 -14.04 -2.37 -11.27
CA VAL A 243 -13.10 -3.34 -11.85
C VAL A 243 -11.80 -2.61 -12.13
N THR A 244 -10.71 -3.07 -11.55
CA THR A 244 -9.47 -2.28 -11.50
C THR A 244 -8.22 -3.13 -11.40
N SER A 245 -7.07 -2.53 -11.70
CA SER A 245 -5.74 -3.08 -11.43
C SER A 245 -4.84 -1.98 -10.90
N PRO A 246 -4.73 -1.78 -9.57
CA PRO A 246 -3.88 -0.73 -9.02
C PRO A 246 -2.40 -0.96 -9.37
N PRO A 247 -1.56 0.09 -9.29
CA PRO A 247 -0.13 -0.12 -9.19
C PRO A 247 0.21 -0.93 -7.92
N TYR A 248 1.27 -1.74 -7.93
CA TYR A 248 1.70 -2.48 -6.74
C TYR A 248 3.20 -2.76 -6.77
N ASP A 249 3.79 -2.93 -5.57
CA ASP A 249 5.20 -3.29 -5.33
C ASP A 249 6.24 -2.45 -6.09
N SER A 250 5.87 -1.24 -6.52
CA SER A 250 6.69 -0.38 -7.39
C SER A 250 7.31 -1.14 -8.57
N VAL A 251 6.61 -2.16 -9.09
CA VAL A 251 7.08 -3.00 -10.22
C VAL A 251 7.17 -2.18 -11.52
N ARG A 252 6.52 -1.02 -11.53
CA ARG A 252 6.54 -0.02 -12.60
C ARG A 252 6.79 1.36 -11.97
N ASP A 253 7.57 2.17 -12.67
CA ASP A 253 7.83 3.55 -12.28
C ASP A 253 6.68 4.44 -12.74
N TYR A 254 5.95 4.99 -11.76
CA TYR A 254 4.88 5.97 -11.98
C TYR A 254 5.36 7.39 -11.61
N LYS A 255 6.60 7.74 -11.96
CA LYS A 255 7.14 9.11 -11.89
C LYS A 255 7.03 9.78 -10.50
N GLY A 256 7.11 8.99 -9.44
CA GLY A 256 7.08 9.48 -8.06
C GLY A 256 5.69 9.66 -7.44
N PHE A 257 4.61 9.21 -8.10
CA PHE A 257 3.29 9.12 -7.45
C PHE A 257 3.28 7.98 -6.42
N SER A 258 2.88 8.29 -5.19
CA SER A 258 2.70 7.32 -4.10
C SER A 258 1.28 6.77 -4.12
N LEU A 259 1.13 5.45 -4.07
CA LEU A 259 -0.18 4.81 -3.98
C LEU A 259 -0.55 4.54 -2.52
N ASP A 260 -1.71 5.06 -2.11
CA ASP A 260 -2.36 4.71 -0.86
C ASP A 260 -3.55 3.76 -1.13
N LEU A 261 -3.28 2.45 -1.13
CA LEU A 261 -4.31 1.42 -1.35
C LEU A 261 -5.33 1.35 -0.22
N HIS A 262 -4.94 1.72 1.00
CA HIS A 262 -5.84 1.72 2.15
C HIS A 262 -6.90 2.82 1.97
N SER A 263 -6.47 4.07 1.73
CA SER A 263 -7.40 5.18 1.47
C SER A 263 -8.21 4.99 0.19
N ALA A 264 -7.64 4.40 -0.86
CA ALA A 264 -8.38 4.03 -2.06
C ALA A 264 -9.48 3.00 -1.75
N GLY A 265 -9.17 1.97 -0.96
CA GLY A 265 -10.14 0.97 -0.50
C GLY A 265 -11.29 1.57 0.30
N LYS A 266 -10.99 2.51 1.21
CA LYS A 266 -11.98 3.26 1.98
C LYS A 266 -12.96 4.00 1.08
N GLU A 267 -12.45 4.74 0.09
CA GLU A 267 -13.29 5.50 -0.82
C GLU A 267 -14.06 4.59 -1.78
N ILE A 268 -13.46 3.49 -2.26
CA ILE A 268 -14.15 2.46 -3.06
C ILE A 268 -15.33 1.86 -2.28
N TYR A 269 -15.12 1.47 -1.01
CA TYR A 269 -16.22 1.00 -0.15
C TYR A 269 -17.32 2.04 0.00
N ARG A 270 -16.96 3.31 0.22
CA ARG A 270 -17.91 4.39 0.42
C ARG A 270 -18.78 4.64 -0.82
N VAL A 271 -18.16 4.68 -2.01
CA VAL A 271 -18.88 5.00 -3.27
C VAL A 271 -19.63 3.80 -3.83
N LEU A 272 -19.24 2.56 -3.53
CA LEU A 272 -20.00 1.38 -3.91
C LEU A 272 -21.38 1.38 -3.23
N LYS A 273 -22.41 0.98 -3.97
CA LYS A 273 -23.74 0.67 -3.43
C LYS A 273 -23.71 -0.60 -2.58
N ASP A 274 -24.66 -0.73 -1.68
CA ASP A 274 -24.88 -2.00 -0.97
C ASP A 274 -25.21 -3.12 -1.96
N GLY A 275 -24.51 -4.24 -1.79
CA GLY A 275 -24.51 -5.37 -2.73
C GLY A 275 -23.73 -5.13 -4.02
N GLY A 276 -22.98 -4.02 -4.13
CA GLY A 276 -21.98 -3.79 -5.17
C GLY A 276 -20.67 -4.53 -4.88
N VAL A 277 -19.86 -4.72 -5.92
CA VAL A 277 -18.58 -5.44 -5.81
C VAL A 277 -17.40 -4.62 -6.32
N ALA A 278 -16.24 -4.80 -5.68
CA ALA A 278 -14.95 -4.36 -6.19
C ALA A 278 -14.12 -5.56 -6.62
N VAL A 279 -13.73 -5.57 -7.88
CA VAL A 279 -12.87 -6.58 -8.49
C VAL A 279 -11.50 -5.95 -8.69
N MET A 280 -10.47 -6.57 -8.11
CA MET A 280 -9.10 -6.07 -8.21
C MET A 280 -8.20 -7.13 -8.82
N VAL A 281 -7.49 -6.81 -9.89
CA VAL A 281 -6.40 -7.66 -10.40
C VAL A 281 -5.11 -7.23 -9.70
N ILE A 282 -4.45 -8.15 -9.00
CA ILE A 282 -3.23 -7.86 -8.22
C ILE A 282 -2.31 -9.08 -8.15
N GLN A 283 -1.02 -8.85 -7.93
CA GLN A 283 -0.04 -9.92 -7.75
C GLN A 283 1.09 -9.48 -6.82
N ASP A 284 1.86 -10.45 -6.34
CA ASP A 284 3.02 -10.24 -5.49
C ASP A 284 4.32 -10.28 -6.31
N GLN A 285 5.16 -9.27 -6.10
CA GLN A 285 6.56 -9.30 -6.50
C GLN A 285 7.31 -10.41 -5.74
N THR A 286 8.36 -10.94 -6.37
CA THR A 286 9.31 -11.82 -5.68
C THR A 286 10.60 -11.05 -5.42
N LYS A 287 10.99 -10.93 -4.15
CA LYS A 287 12.23 -10.30 -3.71
C LYS A 287 12.94 -11.29 -2.77
N ASN A 288 14.22 -11.55 -3.02
CA ASN A 288 15.03 -12.48 -2.22
C ASN A 288 14.34 -13.83 -1.98
N PHE A 289 13.82 -14.46 -3.05
CA PHE A 289 13.05 -15.71 -3.01
C PHE A 289 11.72 -15.69 -2.25
N GLY A 290 11.38 -14.61 -1.54
CA GLY A 290 10.10 -14.40 -0.87
C GLY A 290 9.09 -13.64 -1.73
N LYS A 291 7.80 -13.87 -1.49
CA LYS A 291 6.71 -13.04 -2.04
C LYS A 291 6.52 -11.79 -1.19
N SER A 292 6.20 -10.67 -1.83
CA SER A 292 5.88 -9.43 -1.13
C SER A 292 4.66 -9.58 -0.22
N LEU A 293 3.70 -10.48 -0.55
CA LEU A 293 2.41 -10.66 0.13
C LEU A 293 1.46 -9.46 0.02
N THR A 294 1.73 -8.54 -0.90
CA THR A 294 0.93 -7.32 -1.10
C THR A 294 -0.52 -7.63 -1.42
N SER A 295 -0.79 -8.66 -2.22
CA SER A 295 -2.15 -9.12 -2.51
C SER A 295 -2.90 -9.55 -1.24
N PHE A 296 -2.29 -10.41 -0.43
CA PHE A 296 -2.90 -10.91 0.82
C PHE A 296 -3.07 -9.82 1.87
N ARG A 297 -2.07 -8.95 2.07
CA ARG A 297 -2.19 -7.84 3.03
C ARG A 297 -3.29 -6.86 2.63
N THR A 298 -3.43 -6.56 1.33
CA THR A 298 -4.50 -5.71 0.82
C THR A 298 -5.88 -6.34 1.07
N ILE A 299 -6.01 -7.65 0.84
CA ILE A 299 -7.26 -8.38 1.11
C ILE A 299 -7.65 -8.29 2.58
N ILE A 300 -6.70 -8.57 3.49
CA ILE A 300 -6.93 -8.52 4.93
C ILE A 300 -7.30 -7.09 5.36
N ASP A 301 -6.50 -6.09 4.96
CA ASP A 301 -6.76 -4.68 5.30
C ASP A 301 -8.15 -4.23 4.86
N TRP A 302 -8.54 -4.51 3.61
CA TRP A 302 -9.85 -4.07 3.10
C TRP A 302 -11.01 -4.76 3.82
N CYS A 303 -10.87 -6.03 4.20
CA CYS A 303 -11.90 -6.75 4.94
C CYS A 303 -12.02 -6.24 6.38
N ASP A 304 -10.89 -6.12 7.08
CA ASP A 304 -10.85 -5.80 8.51
C ASP A 304 -11.12 -4.31 8.78
N SER A 305 -10.61 -3.41 7.92
CA SER A 305 -10.71 -1.95 8.11
C SER A 305 -12.02 -1.36 7.60
N PHE A 306 -12.61 -1.91 6.52
CA PHE A 306 -13.75 -1.30 5.83
C PHE A 306 -14.98 -2.21 5.74
N ASN A 307 -14.97 -3.39 6.35
CA ASN A 307 -16.08 -4.34 6.36
C ASN A 307 -16.48 -4.80 4.93
N PHE A 308 -15.51 -4.86 4.02
CA PHE A 308 -15.67 -5.68 2.82
C PHE A 308 -15.77 -7.16 3.23
N LYS A 309 -16.59 -7.93 2.53
CA LYS A 309 -16.50 -9.38 2.55
C LYS A 309 -15.69 -9.83 1.34
N LEU A 310 -14.73 -10.72 1.53
CA LEU A 310 -14.10 -11.41 0.41
C LEU A 310 -15.10 -12.43 -0.15
N PHE A 311 -15.74 -12.08 -1.26
CA PHE A 311 -16.78 -12.91 -1.88
C PHE A 311 -16.17 -14.14 -2.56
N GLU A 312 -15.05 -13.95 -3.26
CA GLU A 312 -14.31 -15.01 -3.93
C GLU A 312 -12.89 -14.53 -4.25
N THR A 313 -11.96 -15.46 -4.44
CA THR A 313 -10.64 -15.16 -5.04
C THR A 313 -10.50 -15.92 -6.35
N VAL A 314 -10.77 -15.22 -7.45
CA VAL A 314 -10.60 -15.77 -8.80
C VAL A 314 -9.11 -15.81 -9.12
N ILE A 315 -8.64 -16.91 -9.73
CA ILE A 315 -7.27 -17.06 -10.21
C ILE A 315 -7.26 -16.79 -11.71
N TYR A 316 -6.68 -15.67 -12.11
CA TYR A 316 -6.47 -15.37 -13.51
C TYR A 316 -5.20 -16.08 -14.00
N ARG A 317 -5.37 -17.15 -14.78
CA ARG A 317 -4.28 -17.87 -15.43
C ARG A 317 -3.78 -17.09 -16.65
N LYS A 318 -2.50 -16.73 -16.62
CA LYS A 318 -1.79 -16.06 -17.70
C LYS A 318 -1.12 -17.08 -18.60
N TYR A 319 -1.25 -16.89 -19.91
CA TYR A 319 -0.42 -17.60 -20.89
C TYR A 319 0.91 -16.86 -20.99
N GLY A 320 1.98 -17.43 -20.43
CA GLY A 320 3.35 -16.94 -20.67
C GLY A 320 4.07 -17.77 -21.73
N ALA A 321 5.28 -17.35 -22.11
CA ALA A 321 6.07 -18.02 -23.15
C ALA A 321 6.22 -19.53 -22.90
N GLU A 322 5.80 -20.36 -23.85
CA GLU A 322 5.96 -21.81 -23.77
C GLU A 322 7.45 -22.17 -23.59
N GLY A 323 7.73 -23.18 -22.77
CA GLY A 323 9.10 -23.64 -22.50
C GLY A 323 9.92 -22.79 -21.51
N ALA A 324 9.40 -21.68 -20.98
CA ALA A 324 10.13 -20.89 -19.98
C ALA A 324 10.39 -21.71 -18.69
N TRP A 325 11.65 -21.82 -18.29
CA TRP A 325 12.13 -22.65 -17.17
C TRP A 325 12.91 -21.82 -16.14
N TRP A 326 12.55 -21.93 -14.86
CA TRP A 326 13.22 -21.23 -13.76
C TRP A 326 13.91 -22.23 -12.82
N ASN A 327 15.23 -22.11 -12.64
CA ASN A 327 16.05 -23.11 -11.94
C ASN A 327 15.88 -23.15 -10.40
N LYS A 328 15.32 -22.11 -9.79
CA LYS A 328 15.25 -21.96 -8.31
C LYS A 328 13.85 -21.72 -7.77
N ARG A 329 12.82 -21.72 -8.62
CA ARG A 329 11.44 -21.37 -8.24
C ARG A 329 10.43 -21.84 -9.27
N PHE A 330 9.19 -22.02 -8.81
CA PHE A 330 8.08 -22.27 -9.71
C PHE A 330 7.78 -21.07 -10.59
N ARG A 331 7.15 -21.41 -11.71
CA ARG A 331 6.65 -20.45 -12.66
C ARG A 331 5.36 -19.80 -12.19
N VAL A 332 5.32 -18.47 -12.26
CA VAL A 332 4.14 -17.67 -11.89
C VAL A 332 3.32 -17.43 -13.16
N ASP A 333 2.33 -18.29 -13.37
CA ASP A 333 1.39 -18.24 -14.51
C ASP A 333 0.01 -17.74 -14.11
N HIS A 334 -0.07 -16.93 -13.06
CA HIS A 334 -1.34 -16.38 -12.62
C HIS A 334 -1.22 -14.99 -12.02
N GLU A 335 -2.36 -14.34 -11.85
CA GLU A 335 -2.59 -13.20 -10.98
C GLU A 335 -3.82 -13.48 -10.12
N TYR A 336 -3.89 -12.86 -8.95
CA TYR A 336 -5.05 -12.96 -8.08
C TYR A 336 -6.08 -11.94 -8.49
N ILE A 337 -7.34 -12.33 -8.40
CA ILE A 337 -8.50 -11.46 -8.56
C ILE A 337 -9.40 -11.61 -7.34
N PRO A 338 -9.08 -10.97 -6.20
CA PRO A 338 -10.03 -10.83 -5.12
C PRO A 338 -11.27 -10.06 -5.59
N VAL A 339 -12.42 -10.63 -5.27
CA VAL A 339 -13.74 -10.03 -5.48
C VAL A 339 -14.27 -9.64 -4.11
N PHE A 340 -14.28 -8.35 -3.81
CA PHE A 340 -14.79 -7.79 -2.57
C PHE A 340 -16.26 -7.42 -2.73
N LEU A 341 -17.07 -7.73 -1.72
CA LEU A 341 -18.50 -7.43 -1.66
C LEU A 341 -18.77 -6.42 -0.54
N LYS A 342 -19.55 -5.38 -0.85
CA LYS A 342 -20.15 -4.51 0.17
C LYS A 342 -21.51 -5.04 0.58
N GLY A 343 -21.73 -5.21 1.89
CA GLY A 343 -22.99 -5.73 2.43
C GLY A 343 -23.06 -7.26 2.43
N ASP A 344 -24.28 -7.81 2.42
CA ASP A 344 -24.49 -9.23 2.70
C ASP A 344 -24.46 -10.15 1.48
N ARG A 345 -24.97 -9.67 0.34
CA ARG A 345 -25.03 -10.43 -0.91
C ARG A 345 -25.01 -9.47 -2.11
N PRO A 346 -24.56 -9.92 -3.30
CA PRO A 346 -24.67 -9.10 -4.51
C PRO A 346 -26.12 -8.74 -4.81
N THR A 347 -26.39 -7.47 -5.10
CA THR A 347 -27.75 -7.01 -5.49
C THR A 347 -28.11 -7.48 -6.89
N TYR A 348 -27.10 -7.67 -7.76
CA TYR A 348 -27.23 -8.26 -9.08
C TYR A 348 -26.14 -9.33 -9.29
N PHE A 349 -26.54 -10.49 -9.82
CA PHE A 349 -25.61 -11.56 -10.17
C PHE A 349 -26.15 -12.40 -11.34
N ASN A 350 -25.50 -12.31 -12.51
CA ASN A 350 -25.85 -13.08 -13.70
C ASN A 350 -24.61 -13.70 -14.37
N LYS A 351 -24.44 -15.02 -14.16
CA LYS A 351 -23.33 -15.80 -14.70
C LYS A 351 -23.67 -16.65 -15.91
N GLU A 352 -24.81 -16.41 -16.56
CA GLU A 352 -25.28 -17.24 -17.67
C GLU A 352 -24.27 -17.30 -18.83
N HIS A 353 -23.66 -16.17 -19.18
CA HIS A 353 -22.63 -16.07 -20.22
C HIS A 353 -21.33 -16.81 -19.88
N LEU A 354 -21.13 -17.23 -18.62
CA LEU A 354 -19.96 -17.95 -18.15
C LEU A 354 -20.13 -19.48 -18.14
N LYS A 355 -21.26 -19.98 -18.67
CA LYS A 355 -21.49 -21.41 -18.78
C LYS A 355 -20.52 -22.05 -19.78
N ILE A 356 -19.95 -23.18 -19.40
CA ILE A 356 -19.09 -24.01 -20.23
C ILE A 356 -19.66 -25.43 -20.32
N PRO A 357 -19.32 -26.21 -21.36
CA PRO A 357 -19.70 -27.62 -21.43
C PRO A 357 -19.20 -28.41 -20.21
N SER A 358 -20.08 -29.25 -19.67
CA SER A 358 -19.72 -30.24 -18.67
C SER A 358 -18.94 -31.39 -19.32
N LYS A 359 -17.82 -31.81 -18.72
CA LYS A 359 -17.01 -32.95 -19.20
C LYS A 359 -17.82 -34.22 -19.47
N HIS A 360 -18.87 -34.45 -18.68
CA HIS A 360 -19.77 -35.61 -18.79
C HIS A 360 -21.22 -35.21 -19.03
N GLY A 361 -21.46 -34.03 -19.63
CA GLY A 361 -22.80 -33.52 -19.90
C GLY A 361 -23.69 -34.52 -20.62
N GLY A 362 -24.93 -34.67 -20.13
CA GLY A 362 -25.92 -35.61 -20.68
C GLY A 362 -25.77 -37.06 -20.23
N LYS A 363 -24.62 -37.45 -19.64
CA LYS A 363 -24.41 -38.80 -19.11
C LYS A 363 -25.01 -38.94 -17.71
N THR A 364 -25.52 -40.13 -17.40
CA THR A 364 -25.84 -40.53 -16.03
C THR A 364 -24.60 -41.12 -15.39
N MET A 365 -24.19 -40.56 -14.26
CA MET A 365 -23.04 -41.04 -13.51
C MET A 365 -23.47 -41.49 -12.11
N THR A 366 -22.91 -42.61 -11.67
CA THR A 366 -23.09 -43.15 -10.33
C THR A 366 -21.72 -43.10 -9.65
N GLY A 367 -21.57 -42.29 -8.61
CA GLY A 367 -20.30 -42.15 -7.90
C GLY A 367 -20.28 -40.96 -6.94
N GLY A 368 -19.49 -41.08 -5.87
CA GLY A 368 -19.29 -40.01 -4.89
C GLY A 368 -20.38 -39.97 -3.81
N GLY A 369 -20.31 -40.89 -2.83
CA GLY A 369 -21.08 -40.73 -1.60
C GLY A 369 -20.73 -39.41 -0.94
N THR A 370 -21.71 -38.52 -0.79
CA THR A 370 -21.52 -37.24 -0.11
C THR A 370 -21.30 -37.52 1.37
N ARG A 371 -20.17 -37.07 1.90
CA ARG A 371 -19.95 -37.09 3.35
C ARG A 371 -20.54 -35.81 3.92
N LEU A 372 -21.51 -35.95 4.80
CA LEU A 372 -22.07 -34.85 5.55
C LEU A 372 -21.02 -34.28 6.52
N THR A 373 -21.25 -33.07 7.01
CA THR A 373 -20.39 -32.41 8.02
C THR A 373 -20.27 -33.23 9.31
N ASN A 374 -21.29 -34.02 9.64
CA ASN A 374 -21.28 -34.97 10.76
C ASN A 374 -20.55 -36.31 10.46
N GLY A 375 -19.91 -36.44 9.29
CA GLY A 375 -19.14 -37.61 8.91
C GLY A 375 -19.94 -38.76 8.29
N VAL A 376 -21.28 -38.70 8.31
CA VAL A 376 -22.15 -39.72 7.71
C VAL A 376 -22.01 -39.72 6.20
N ARG A 377 -21.86 -40.91 5.61
CA ARG A 377 -21.78 -41.08 4.16
C ARG A 377 -23.17 -41.36 3.60
N ILE A 378 -23.67 -40.43 2.79
CA ILE A 378 -24.93 -40.63 2.06
C ILE A 378 -24.69 -41.68 0.97
N ALA A 379 -25.66 -42.59 0.80
CA ALA A 379 -25.63 -43.59 -0.25
C ALA A 379 -25.44 -42.95 -1.64
N THR A 380 -24.61 -43.57 -2.46
CA THR A 380 -24.35 -43.10 -3.83
C THR A 380 -25.65 -43.14 -4.62
N ARG A 381 -26.03 -42.00 -5.20
CA ARG A 381 -27.16 -41.91 -6.13
C ARG A 381 -26.67 -41.67 -7.56
N SER A 382 -27.38 -42.20 -8.52
CA SER A 382 -27.17 -41.89 -9.93
C SER A 382 -27.68 -40.47 -10.23
N ILE A 383 -26.84 -39.63 -10.84
CA ILE A 383 -27.19 -38.26 -11.20
C ILE A 383 -26.97 -38.07 -12.69
N LYS A 384 -27.98 -37.53 -13.39
CA LYS A 384 -27.83 -37.07 -14.77
C LYS A 384 -27.09 -35.73 -14.78
N ILE A 385 -25.94 -35.69 -15.44
CA ILE A 385 -25.09 -34.49 -15.44
C ILE A 385 -25.63 -33.46 -16.42
N ASN A 386 -25.82 -32.22 -15.95
CA ASN A 386 -26.25 -31.11 -16.81
C ASN A 386 -25.26 -30.89 -17.96
N PRO A 387 -25.73 -30.67 -19.21
CA PRO A 387 -24.86 -30.44 -20.37
C PRO A 387 -23.89 -29.27 -20.20
N MET A 388 -24.35 -28.23 -19.51
CA MET A 388 -23.58 -27.03 -19.20
C MET A 388 -23.38 -26.91 -17.70
N LYS A 389 -22.26 -26.30 -17.29
CA LYS A 389 -21.96 -25.91 -15.92
C LYS A 389 -21.41 -24.50 -15.88
N CYS A 390 -21.46 -23.87 -14.71
CA CYS A 390 -20.67 -22.67 -14.49
C CYS A 390 -19.18 -23.03 -14.58
N ARG A 391 -18.36 -22.18 -15.21
CA ARG A 391 -16.90 -22.25 -15.07
C ARG A 391 -16.50 -22.15 -13.58
N GLY A 392 -15.35 -22.70 -13.24
CA GLY A 392 -14.77 -22.56 -11.90
C GLY A 392 -14.14 -21.18 -11.68
N THR A 393 -13.44 -21.03 -10.57
CA THR A 393 -12.72 -19.79 -10.18
C THR A 393 -11.34 -19.66 -10.81
N ILE A 394 -10.91 -20.64 -11.62
CA ILE A 394 -9.70 -20.54 -12.46
C ILE A 394 -10.12 -20.03 -13.83
N TRP A 395 -9.65 -18.84 -14.17
CA TRP A 395 -10.09 -18.06 -15.30
C TRP A 395 -8.94 -17.91 -16.30
N GLU A 396 -9.13 -18.35 -17.54
CA GLU A 396 -8.08 -18.33 -18.57
C GLU A 396 -8.40 -17.30 -19.65
N TYR A 397 -7.49 -16.34 -19.87
CA TYR A 397 -7.61 -15.34 -20.92
C TYR A 397 -6.25 -14.98 -21.51
N LEU A 398 -6.22 -14.77 -22.82
CA LEU A 398 -5.04 -14.32 -23.53
C LEU A 398 -4.81 -12.82 -23.29
N THR A 399 -3.63 -12.46 -22.77
CA THR A 399 -3.22 -11.06 -22.58
C THR A 399 -2.59 -10.45 -23.84
N ALA A 400 -1.87 -11.29 -24.61
CA ALA A 400 -1.14 -10.94 -25.82
C ALA A 400 -1.90 -11.46 -27.06
N GLY A 401 -1.85 -10.71 -28.16
CA GLY A 401 -2.54 -11.05 -29.41
C GLY A 401 -4.00 -10.59 -29.49
N ASP A 402 -4.45 -9.72 -28.58
CA ASP A 402 -5.82 -9.18 -28.55
C ASP A 402 -6.08 -8.05 -29.57
N GLY A 403 -5.15 -7.81 -30.50
CA GLY A 403 -5.28 -6.84 -31.58
C GLY A 403 -5.18 -5.35 -31.18
N SER A 404 -5.23 -5.02 -29.89
CA SER A 404 -5.26 -3.64 -29.41
C SER A 404 -3.84 -3.05 -29.27
N ARG A 405 -3.31 -2.47 -30.36
CA ARG A 405 -1.99 -1.82 -30.36
C ARG A 405 -1.90 -0.65 -29.38
N LEU A 406 -3.01 0.05 -29.13
CA LEU A 406 -3.06 1.18 -28.19
C LEU A 406 -3.00 0.73 -26.73
N LYS A 407 -3.63 -0.40 -26.38
CA LYS A 407 -3.59 -0.94 -25.01
C LYS A 407 -2.14 -1.16 -24.57
N HIS A 408 -1.33 -1.74 -25.44
CA HIS A 408 0.07 -2.10 -25.19
C HIS A 408 1.03 -0.89 -25.09
N GLN A 409 0.54 0.34 -25.24
CA GLN A 409 1.31 1.56 -24.91
C GLN A 409 1.39 1.78 -23.38
N HIS A 410 0.56 1.10 -22.59
CA HIS A 410 0.66 1.07 -21.14
C HIS A 410 1.46 -0.16 -20.67
N PRO A 411 2.39 -0.03 -19.70
CA PRO A 411 3.35 -1.08 -19.36
C PRO A 411 2.78 -2.24 -18.51
N ALA A 412 1.54 -2.11 -18.04
CA ALA A 412 0.85 -3.12 -17.24
C ALA A 412 -0.63 -3.15 -17.64
N THR A 413 -1.05 -4.15 -18.41
CA THR A 413 -2.43 -4.25 -18.90
C THR A 413 -2.98 -5.64 -18.63
N PHE A 414 -4.28 -5.71 -18.36
CA PHE A 414 -5.00 -6.98 -18.24
C PHE A 414 -5.93 -7.21 -19.46
N PRO A 415 -6.39 -8.45 -19.71
CA PRO A 415 -7.26 -8.78 -20.84
C PRO A 415 -8.59 -8.02 -20.84
N ASN A 416 -9.07 -7.63 -22.03
CA ASN A 416 -10.36 -6.94 -22.19
C ASN A 416 -11.57 -7.81 -21.77
N GLN A 417 -11.45 -9.14 -21.85
CA GLN A 417 -12.54 -10.05 -21.48
C GLN A 417 -12.81 -10.10 -19.96
N LEU A 418 -11.80 -9.81 -19.12
CA LEU A 418 -11.97 -9.78 -17.67
C LEU A 418 -13.06 -8.79 -17.22
N PRO A 419 -12.94 -7.47 -17.52
CA PRO A 419 -13.96 -6.52 -17.12
C PRO A 419 -15.30 -6.80 -17.82
N TYR A 420 -15.30 -7.29 -19.06
CA TYR A 420 -16.54 -7.70 -19.73
C TYR A 420 -17.32 -8.73 -18.92
N ASP A 421 -16.65 -9.80 -18.48
CA ASP A 421 -17.27 -10.89 -17.72
C ASP A 421 -17.73 -10.43 -16.33
N PHE A 422 -16.91 -9.64 -15.62
CA PHE A 422 -17.26 -9.14 -14.29
C PHE A 422 -18.39 -8.11 -14.33
N ILE A 423 -18.39 -7.16 -15.28
CA ILE A 423 -19.48 -6.20 -15.46
C ILE A 423 -20.77 -6.94 -15.80
N SER A 424 -20.72 -7.90 -16.73
CA SER A 424 -21.89 -8.71 -17.11
C SER A 424 -22.43 -9.55 -15.94
N CYS A 425 -21.56 -9.96 -15.02
CA CYS A 425 -21.95 -10.69 -13.81
C CYS A 425 -22.61 -9.79 -12.77
N PHE A 426 -22.04 -8.63 -12.45
CA PHE A 426 -22.37 -7.92 -11.20
C PHE A 426 -23.01 -6.55 -11.40
N ALA A 427 -23.00 -5.98 -12.62
CA ALA A 427 -23.64 -4.70 -12.88
C ALA A 427 -25.10 -4.87 -13.34
N PRO A 428 -26.09 -4.25 -12.68
CA PRO A 428 -27.46 -4.20 -13.17
C PRO A 428 -27.56 -3.32 -14.41
N LYS A 429 -28.56 -3.53 -15.27
CA LYS A 429 -28.78 -2.72 -16.48
C LYS A 429 -28.72 -1.21 -16.18
N ASN A 430 -27.96 -0.46 -16.97
CA ASN A 430 -27.67 0.97 -16.80
C ASN A 430 -26.85 1.33 -15.54
N GLY A 431 -26.21 0.35 -14.90
CA GLY A 431 -25.32 0.54 -13.77
C GLY A 431 -24.08 1.38 -14.10
N VAL A 432 -23.41 1.84 -13.04
CA VAL A 432 -22.20 2.66 -13.12
C VAL A 432 -20.99 1.80 -12.79
N VAL A 433 -20.06 1.74 -13.74
CA VAL A 433 -18.75 1.07 -13.62
C VAL A 433 -17.68 2.10 -13.27
N LEU A 434 -16.87 1.84 -12.27
CA LEU A 434 -15.73 2.69 -11.91
C LEU A 434 -14.41 1.93 -12.09
N ASP A 435 -13.44 2.58 -12.71
CA ASP A 435 -12.03 2.17 -12.69
C ASP A 435 -11.19 3.30 -12.05
N PRO A 436 -10.81 3.17 -10.77
CA PRO A 436 -10.02 4.17 -10.05
C PRO A 436 -8.53 4.21 -10.46
N PHE A 437 -8.09 3.26 -11.30
CA PHE A 437 -6.71 3.16 -11.81
C PHE A 437 -6.75 2.81 -13.31
N VAL A 438 -7.38 3.70 -14.10
CA VAL A 438 -7.87 3.37 -15.44
C VAL A 438 -6.78 2.97 -16.43
N GLY A 439 -5.54 3.48 -16.29
CA GLY A 439 -4.42 3.13 -17.14
C GLY A 439 -4.74 3.33 -18.62
N SER A 440 -4.64 2.27 -19.43
CA SER A 440 -5.03 2.32 -20.85
C SER A 440 -6.55 2.19 -21.09
N GLY A 441 -7.40 2.16 -20.08
CA GLY A 441 -8.86 2.21 -20.25
C GLY A 441 -9.56 0.89 -20.54
N THR A 442 -8.94 -0.25 -20.23
CA THR A 442 -9.53 -1.57 -20.51
C THR A 442 -10.93 -1.76 -19.89
N THR A 443 -11.12 -1.35 -18.64
CA THR A 443 -12.44 -1.45 -17.96
C THR A 443 -13.48 -0.56 -18.61
N ILE A 444 -13.15 0.71 -18.88
CA ILE A 444 -14.11 1.68 -19.42
C ILE A 444 -14.48 1.39 -20.88
N VAL A 445 -13.57 0.80 -21.66
CA VAL A 445 -13.85 0.29 -23.01
C VAL A 445 -14.87 -0.86 -22.94
N ALA A 446 -14.66 -1.82 -22.03
CA ALA A 446 -15.62 -2.92 -21.83
C ALA A 446 -16.99 -2.39 -21.35
N ALA A 447 -17.01 -1.47 -20.39
CA ALA A 447 -18.24 -0.84 -19.90
C ALA A 447 -19.02 -0.15 -21.03
N LYS A 448 -18.34 0.65 -21.87
CA LYS A 448 -18.98 1.35 -23.00
C LYS A 448 -19.49 0.38 -24.07
N ASN A 449 -18.73 -0.65 -24.43
CA ASN A 449 -19.15 -1.66 -25.40
C ASN A 449 -20.35 -2.48 -24.91
N LEU A 450 -20.47 -2.68 -23.61
CA LEU A 450 -21.63 -3.32 -22.97
C LEU A 450 -22.82 -2.35 -22.75
N GLY A 451 -22.67 -1.05 -23.05
CA GLY A 451 -23.72 -0.05 -22.87
C GLY A 451 -23.89 0.47 -21.44
N TYR A 452 -22.88 0.32 -20.58
CA TYR A 452 -22.88 0.83 -19.20
C TYR A 452 -22.30 2.24 -19.11
N LYS A 453 -22.71 2.96 -18.07
CA LYS A 453 -22.09 4.22 -17.70
C LYS A 453 -20.76 3.92 -17.01
N TYR A 454 -19.75 4.74 -17.25
CA TYR A 454 -18.42 4.51 -16.69
C TYR A 454 -17.78 5.78 -16.13
N ILE A 455 -16.82 5.60 -15.22
CA ILE A 455 -15.90 6.65 -14.76
C ILE A 455 -14.51 6.02 -14.69
N GLY A 456 -13.52 6.67 -15.31
CA GLY A 456 -12.11 6.28 -15.21
C GLY A 456 -11.31 7.36 -14.50
N ILE A 457 -10.37 6.99 -13.63
CA ILE A 457 -9.47 7.92 -12.95
C ILE A 457 -8.03 7.46 -13.15
N ASP A 458 -7.15 8.35 -13.58
CA ASP A 458 -5.70 8.13 -13.54
C ASP A 458 -4.99 9.39 -13.08
N VAL A 459 -3.87 9.23 -12.38
CA VAL A 459 -3.03 10.36 -11.99
C VAL A 459 -2.15 10.81 -13.16
N ALA A 460 -1.83 9.92 -14.09
CA ALA A 460 -0.95 10.18 -15.23
C ALA A 460 -1.74 10.74 -16.44
N PRO A 461 -1.47 11.98 -16.87
CA PRO A 461 -2.14 12.58 -18.04
C PRO A 461 -1.94 11.77 -19.32
N GLU A 462 -0.77 11.15 -19.51
CA GLU A 462 -0.48 10.31 -20.67
C GLU A 462 -1.36 9.06 -20.73
N TYR A 463 -1.71 8.47 -19.60
CA TYR A 463 -2.55 7.28 -19.54
C TYR A 463 -4.01 7.65 -19.75
N CYS A 464 -4.46 8.78 -19.18
CA CYS A 464 -5.75 9.38 -19.52
C CYS A 464 -5.88 9.58 -21.05
N ALA A 465 -4.85 10.13 -21.70
CA ALA A 465 -4.86 10.34 -23.16
C ALA A 465 -4.93 9.03 -23.96
N ILE A 466 -4.20 7.98 -23.53
CA ILE A 466 -4.27 6.64 -24.14
C ILE A 466 -5.69 6.06 -23.99
N ALA A 467 -6.27 6.14 -22.79
CA ALA A 467 -7.62 5.67 -22.51
C ALA A 467 -8.65 6.41 -23.38
N GLU A 468 -8.57 7.74 -23.48
CA GLU A 468 -9.45 8.54 -24.35
C GLU A 468 -9.34 8.13 -25.82
N LYS A 469 -8.12 7.88 -26.31
CA LYS A 469 -7.88 7.44 -27.68
C LYS A 469 -8.51 6.07 -27.93
N ARG A 470 -8.33 5.11 -27.02
CA ARG A 470 -8.99 3.79 -27.09
C ARG A 470 -10.50 3.90 -27.07
N MET A 471 -11.05 4.79 -26.26
CA MET A 471 -12.50 5.02 -26.20
C MET A 471 -13.11 5.57 -27.49
N LYS A 472 -12.29 6.22 -28.34
CA LYS A 472 -12.67 6.71 -29.67
C LYS A 472 -12.52 5.64 -30.76
N GLU A 473 -11.43 4.87 -30.70
CA GLU A 473 -11.04 3.94 -31.79
C GLU A 473 -11.55 2.51 -31.61
N GLU A 474 -11.68 2.03 -30.37
CA GLU A 474 -11.98 0.61 -30.07
C GLU A 474 -13.41 0.38 -29.56
N CYS A 475 -14.17 1.45 -29.33
CA CYS A 475 -15.56 1.34 -28.93
C CYS A 475 -16.46 1.31 -30.16
N ILE A 476 -17.04 0.16 -30.47
CA ILE A 476 -18.00 0.01 -31.56
C ILE A 476 -19.26 0.77 -31.13
N LEU A 477 -19.70 1.75 -31.93
CA LEU A 477 -21.02 2.35 -31.74
C LEU A 477 -22.05 1.20 -31.79
N ALA A 478 -22.89 1.10 -30.76
CA ALA A 478 -23.91 0.06 -30.60
C ALA A 478 -24.93 -0.04 -31.76
N SER A 479 -24.76 0.73 -32.84
CA SER A 479 -25.52 0.65 -34.08
C SER A 479 -25.11 -0.48 -35.04
N GLN A 480 -24.02 -1.23 -34.77
CA GLN A 480 -23.58 -2.32 -35.67
C GLN A 480 -23.73 -3.75 -35.11
N SER A 481 -24.18 -3.95 -33.87
CA SER A 481 -24.40 -5.30 -33.29
C SER A 481 -25.83 -5.83 -33.53
N LYS A 482 -26.29 -5.76 -34.78
CA LYS A 482 -27.40 -6.55 -35.30
C LYS A 482 -26.93 -7.32 -36.53
N LEU A 483 -25.83 -8.05 -36.41
CA LEU A 483 -25.39 -9.09 -37.35
C LEU A 483 -24.03 -9.58 -36.84
N LEU A 484 -24.05 -10.66 -36.04
CA LEU A 484 -23.07 -11.74 -36.01
C LEU A 484 -23.60 -12.86 -35.13
#